data_AF-A0A7V9UHI7-F1
#
_entry.id   AF-A0A7V9UHI7-F1
#
_cell.length_a   1.000
_cell.length_b   1.000
_cell.length_c   1.000
_cell.angle_alpha   90.00
_cell.angle_beta   90.00
_cell.angle_gamma   90.00
#
_symmetry.space_group_name_H-M   'P 1'
#
loop_
_entity.id
_entity.type
_entity.pdbx_description
1 polymer ?
#
loop_
_entity_poly.entity_id
_entity_poly.type
_entity_poly.pdbx_seq_one_letter_code
_entity_poly.pdbx_strand_id
1 'polypeptide(L)'
;MDIIMICIAIKGPTLIDARKQLEEALPFADLVELRLDGFTNLDIDGLRNLRLAFPIPMIFTLRSHQQGGSYSQSEERRLADIRLLAELKPEYFDLENDVPPVFINEMSTFHPEIKMILSYHNFNEIPHDHDDIFHKMQKSPAHYYKIAVTPSNCIETLKFIAWAKKSNHLIGICMGAHGQICRILGPIIGCPITYAAIDENQQTAPGQLSAKTLIEKYHHSTLRPNSAVYGLIGDPVDKSISDDTHNILISEWKFDAVYVKILVKANEVEEFLQLAKQLPFAGLSVTMPLKELILPYLDKIDPHALKIGAVNTLVFKNSKIFGYNTDGLGALNAIENATPVNGKQMVIIGAGGATKAIAYEALQRGAKVTILNRHADKAAKVAAQLGCKSKALDEMAECAKVGYDILINCTPVEMPISANDILPPAFVMDIKTKPKDSELLKQAKEKGCHIIYGHQMFVEQAVGQFHLWFKDQIDVNKCRAFLNTQAEKCLSKH
;
A
#
# COMPACT_ATOMS: atom_id res chain seq x y z
N MET A 1 -22.38 12.19 10.05
CA MET A 1 -21.25 11.95 9.14
C MET A 1 -21.79 11.04 8.07
N ASP A 2 -21.73 11.49 6.81
CA ASP A 2 -22.20 10.66 5.70
C ASP A 2 -21.31 9.42 5.60
N ILE A 3 -21.96 8.27 5.41
CA ILE A 3 -21.27 7.00 5.16
C ILE A 3 -20.53 7.16 3.83
N ILE A 4 -19.24 6.83 3.82
CA ILE A 4 -18.42 6.94 2.62
C ILE A 4 -18.68 5.73 1.76
N MET A 5 -19.10 5.99 0.53
CA MET A 5 -19.70 4.97 -0.32
C MET A 5 -18.70 4.39 -1.31
N ILE A 6 -18.69 3.07 -1.46
CA ILE A 6 -17.94 2.37 -2.50
C ILE A 6 -18.81 2.30 -3.76
N CYS A 7 -18.39 3.04 -4.78
CA CYS A 7 -18.99 3.03 -6.11
C CYS A 7 -18.27 2.02 -7.00
N ILE A 8 -19.01 1.06 -7.57
CA ILE A 8 -18.50 0.15 -8.59
C ILE A 8 -19.00 0.58 -9.97
N ALA A 9 -18.07 0.80 -10.90
CA ALA A 9 -18.40 1.20 -12.25
C ALA A 9 -18.78 -0.01 -13.12
N ILE A 10 -19.93 0.07 -13.77
CA ILE A 10 -20.54 -0.93 -14.64
C ILE A 10 -20.42 -0.44 -16.08
N LYS A 11 -19.81 -1.24 -16.94
CA LYS A 11 -19.60 -0.91 -18.35
C LYS A 11 -20.48 -1.75 -19.26
N GLY A 12 -20.73 -1.24 -20.47
CA GLY A 12 -21.33 -2.02 -21.56
C GLY A 12 -20.43 -3.16 -22.07
N PRO A 13 -20.69 -3.71 -23.26
CA PRO A 13 -21.44 -3.05 -24.34
C PRO A 13 -22.96 -3.24 -24.30
N THR A 14 -23.48 -4.25 -23.60
CA THR A 14 -24.92 -4.58 -23.61
C THR A 14 -25.56 -4.50 -22.23
N LEU A 15 -26.90 -4.42 -22.19
CA LEU A 15 -27.69 -4.50 -20.95
C LEU A 15 -27.57 -5.86 -20.26
N ILE A 16 -27.29 -6.94 -21.02
CA ILE A 16 -27.06 -8.28 -20.47
C ILE A 16 -25.73 -8.29 -19.70
N ASP A 17 -24.67 -7.73 -20.29
CA ASP A 17 -23.36 -7.62 -19.65
C ASP A 17 -23.42 -6.74 -18.40
N ALA A 18 -24.15 -5.62 -18.48
CA ALA A 18 -24.35 -4.71 -17.35
C ALA A 18 -25.11 -5.38 -16.21
N ARG A 19 -26.14 -6.18 -16.51
CA ARG A 19 -26.89 -6.95 -15.51
C ARG A 19 -25.97 -7.92 -14.77
N LYS A 20 -25.13 -8.67 -15.49
CA LYS A 20 -24.18 -9.60 -14.86
C LYS A 20 -23.19 -8.87 -13.95
N GLN A 21 -22.62 -7.77 -14.42
CA GLN A 21 -21.72 -6.94 -13.63
C GLN A 21 -22.40 -6.36 -12.37
N LEU A 22 -23.67 -5.96 -12.48
CA LEU A 22 -24.45 -5.51 -11.32
C LEU A 22 -24.63 -6.64 -10.29
N GLU A 23 -25.01 -7.84 -10.72
CA GLU A 23 -25.14 -9.01 -9.85
C GLU A 23 -23.82 -9.34 -9.13
N GLU A 24 -22.68 -9.18 -9.80
CA GLU A 24 -21.34 -9.34 -9.22
C GLU A 24 -20.94 -8.20 -8.26
N ALA A 25 -21.39 -6.98 -8.52
CA ALA A 25 -21.07 -5.78 -7.74
C ALA A 25 -21.87 -5.67 -6.43
N LEU A 26 -23.12 -6.16 -6.40
CA LEU A 26 -24.06 -6.02 -5.28
C LEU A 26 -23.49 -6.39 -3.88
N PRO A 27 -22.67 -7.44 -3.71
CA PRO A 27 -22.14 -7.78 -2.39
C PRO A 27 -21.16 -6.75 -1.81
N PHE A 28 -20.64 -5.84 -2.64
CA PHE A 28 -19.54 -4.94 -2.29
C PHE A 28 -19.84 -3.46 -2.52
N ALA A 29 -20.83 -3.13 -3.35
CA ALA A 29 -21.17 -1.77 -3.74
C ALA A 29 -22.20 -1.14 -2.81
N ASP A 30 -21.97 0.11 -2.41
CA ASP A 30 -22.99 0.99 -1.81
C ASP A 30 -23.80 1.72 -2.89
N LEU A 31 -23.18 1.94 -4.05
CA LEU A 31 -23.78 2.48 -5.27
C LEU A 31 -23.02 1.98 -6.50
N VAL A 32 -23.63 2.16 -7.67
CA VAL A 32 -23.03 1.76 -8.95
C VAL A 32 -23.02 2.90 -9.95
N GLU A 33 -21.97 3.01 -10.76
CA GLU A 33 -21.90 3.97 -11.87
C GLU A 33 -22.18 3.24 -13.18
N LEU A 34 -23.30 3.52 -13.83
CA LEU A 34 -23.55 3.05 -15.19
C LEU A 34 -22.79 3.97 -16.17
N ARG A 35 -21.73 3.42 -16.79
CA ARG A 35 -20.97 4.08 -17.86
C ARG A 35 -21.68 3.89 -19.20
N LEU A 36 -22.71 4.71 -19.40
CA LEU A 36 -23.62 4.65 -20.55
C LEU A 36 -22.91 4.93 -21.88
N ASP A 37 -21.81 5.68 -21.85
CA ASP A 37 -20.96 5.94 -23.00
C ASP A 37 -20.31 4.67 -23.59
N GLY A 38 -20.21 3.59 -22.81
CA GLY A 38 -19.69 2.30 -23.26
C GLY A 38 -20.72 1.36 -23.89
N PHE A 39 -22.00 1.73 -23.93
CA PHE A 39 -23.06 0.89 -24.50
C PHE A 39 -23.15 1.08 -26.01
N THR A 40 -23.39 0.00 -26.74
CA THR A 40 -23.56 0.06 -28.20
C THR A 40 -24.90 0.67 -28.60
N ASN A 41 -25.93 0.52 -27.77
CA ASN A 41 -27.24 1.14 -27.94
C ASN A 41 -27.82 1.56 -26.58
N LEU A 42 -28.37 2.77 -26.51
CA LEU A 42 -29.07 3.29 -25.34
C LEU A 42 -30.56 2.95 -25.42
N ASP A 43 -30.89 1.68 -25.17
CA ASP A 43 -32.28 1.25 -25.02
C ASP A 43 -32.86 1.79 -23.70
N ILE A 44 -33.64 2.87 -23.78
CA ILE A 44 -34.21 3.58 -22.63
C ILE A 44 -35.16 2.70 -21.82
N ASP A 45 -35.98 1.88 -22.48
CA ASP A 45 -36.91 0.99 -21.79
C ASP A 45 -36.17 -0.15 -21.09
N GLY A 46 -35.15 -0.70 -21.76
CA GLY A 46 -34.23 -1.67 -21.17
C GLY A 46 -33.48 -1.11 -19.95
N LEU A 47 -32.96 0.12 -20.03
CA LEU A 47 -32.30 0.80 -18.91
C LEU A 47 -33.28 1.08 -17.76
N ARG A 48 -34.53 1.46 -18.05
CA ARG A 48 -35.58 1.62 -17.03
C ARG A 48 -35.81 0.31 -16.28
N ASN A 49 -35.96 -0.78 -17.01
CA ASN A 49 -36.17 -2.11 -16.43
C ASN A 49 -34.96 -2.56 -15.61
N LEU A 50 -33.74 -2.29 -16.08
CA LEU A 50 -32.52 -2.59 -15.34
C LEU A 50 -32.47 -1.81 -14.03
N ARG A 51 -32.70 -0.49 -14.06
CA ARG A 51 -32.71 0.34 -12.85
C ARG A 51 -33.75 -0.14 -11.82
N LEU A 52 -34.95 -0.47 -12.27
CA LEU A 52 -36.02 -0.95 -11.39
C LEU A 52 -35.74 -2.35 -10.81
N ALA A 53 -34.97 -3.19 -11.50
CA ALA A 53 -34.62 -4.53 -11.05
C ALA A 53 -33.56 -4.55 -9.94
N PHE A 54 -32.76 -3.49 -9.80
CA PHE A 54 -31.67 -3.40 -8.83
C PHE A 54 -31.89 -2.20 -7.90
N PRO A 55 -32.41 -2.41 -6.67
CA PRO A 55 -32.70 -1.35 -5.72
C PRO A 55 -31.43 -0.83 -5.00
N ILE A 56 -30.38 -0.55 -5.77
CA ILE A 56 -29.12 0.06 -5.35
C ILE A 56 -29.02 1.44 -6.00
N PRO A 57 -28.56 2.49 -5.29
CA PRO A 57 -28.37 3.81 -5.88
C PRO A 57 -27.49 3.77 -7.13
N MET A 58 -27.91 4.44 -8.19
CA MET A 58 -27.18 4.50 -9.46
C MET A 58 -26.70 5.92 -9.79
N ILE A 59 -25.45 6.03 -10.23
CA ILE A 59 -24.91 7.18 -10.95
C ILE A 59 -25.04 6.89 -12.44
N PHE A 60 -25.75 7.74 -13.18
CA PHE A 60 -25.70 7.71 -14.64
C PHE A 60 -24.59 8.62 -15.13
N THR A 61 -23.75 8.10 -16.03
CA THR A 61 -22.65 8.85 -16.65
C THR A 61 -22.66 8.61 -18.16
N LEU A 62 -22.80 9.68 -18.94
CA LEU A 62 -22.65 9.66 -20.40
C LEU A 62 -21.40 10.44 -20.80
N ARG A 63 -20.23 9.85 -20.55
CA ARG A 63 -18.93 10.51 -20.64
C ARG A 63 -18.56 10.89 -22.08
N SER A 64 -18.17 12.15 -22.30
CA SER A 64 -17.65 12.62 -23.59
C SER A 64 -16.27 12.02 -23.92
N HIS A 65 -15.91 11.97 -25.20
CA HIS A 65 -14.57 11.50 -25.62
C HIS A 65 -13.43 12.38 -25.07
N GLN A 66 -13.64 13.70 -24.96
CA GLN A 66 -12.63 14.63 -24.42
C GLN A 66 -12.32 14.36 -22.94
N GLN A 67 -13.29 13.81 -22.21
CA GLN A 67 -13.19 13.50 -20.79
C GLN A 67 -12.94 11.99 -20.55
N GLY A 68 -12.45 11.27 -21.56
CA GLY A 68 -12.06 9.85 -21.47
C GLY A 68 -13.21 8.84 -21.58
N GLY A 69 -14.33 9.24 -22.17
CA GLY A 69 -15.46 8.38 -22.50
C GLY A 69 -15.43 7.84 -23.93
N SER A 70 -16.42 7.01 -24.26
CA SER A 70 -16.57 6.40 -25.59
C SER A 70 -17.75 6.97 -26.41
N TYR A 71 -18.41 8.03 -25.92
CA TYR A 71 -19.54 8.62 -26.62
C TYR A 71 -19.09 9.30 -27.92
N SER A 72 -19.71 8.93 -29.04
CA SER A 72 -19.21 9.23 -30.39
C SER A 72 -20.03 10.27 -31.17
N GLN A 73 -21.20 10.68 -30.66
CA GLN A 73 -22.07 11.65 -31.34
C GLN A 73 -21.72 13.09 -30.94
N SER A 74 -22.39 14.08 -31.55
CA SER A 74 -22.17 15.49 -31.24
C SER A 74 -22.56 15.85 -29.80
N GLU A 75 -22.04 16.96 -29.29
CA GLU A 75 -22.35 17.43 -27.95
C GLU A 75 -23.84 17.78 -27.80
N GLU A 76 -24.45 18.39 -28.83
CA GLU A 76 -25.88 18.69 -28.83
C GLU A 76 -26.71 17.41 -28.70
N ARG A 77 -26.28 16.33 -29.36
CA ARG A 77 -26.94 15.03 -29.25
C ARG A 77 -26.72 14.41 -27.87
N ARG A 78 -25.52 14.52 -27.31
CA ARG A 78 -25.20 14.04 -25.97
C ARG A 78 -26.07 14.69 -24.91
N LEU A 79 -26.21 16.02 -24.96
CA LEU A 79 -27.07 16.77 -24.04
C LEU A 79 -28.56 16.41 -24.20
N ALA A 80 -29.01 16.12 -25.42
CA ALA A 80 -30.37 15.60 -25.65
C ALA A 80 -30.56 14.20 -25.05
N ASP A 81 -29.60 13.29 -25.22
CA ASP A 81 -29.65 11.95 -24.63
C ASP A 81 -29.59 12.02 -23.09
N ILE A 82 -28.82 12.94 -22.51
CA ILE A 82 -28.77 13.19 -21.06
C ILE A 82 -30.15 13.57 -20.51
N ARG A 83 -30.90 14.45 -21.19
CA ARG A 83 -32.28 14.78 -20.80
C ARG A 83 -33.18 13.54 -20.77
N LEU A 84 -33.11 12.72 -21.81
CA LEU A 84 -33.90 11.47 -21.88
C LEU A 84 -33.52 10.48 -20.77
N LEU A 85 -32.22 10.39 -20.45
CA LEU A 85 -31.73 9.52 -19.38
C LEU A 85 -32.12 10.01 -17.98
N ALA A 86 -32.23 11.32 -17.78
CA ALA A 86 -32.67 11.88 -16.50
C ALA A 86 -34.13 11.57 -16.17
N GLU A 87 -35.00 11.36 -17.17
CA GLU A 87 -36.37 10.86 -16.97
C GLU A 87 -36.42 9.47 -16.33
N LEU A 88 -35.31 8.72 -16.39
CA LEU A 88 -35.20 7.45 -15.68
C LEU A 88 -34.99 7.63 -14.18
N LYS A 89 -34.72 8.85 -13.69
CA LYS A 89 -34.56 9.23 -12.28
C LYS A 89 -33.52 8.41 -11.53
N PRO A 90 -32.26 8.36 -12.01
CA PRO A 90 -31.15 7.82 -11.20
C PRO A 90 -30.96 8.67 -9.94
N GLU A 91 -30.37 8.08 -8.89
CA GLU A 91 -30.06 8.81 -7.65
C GLU A 91 -29.04 9.92 -7.89
N TYR A 92 -28.10 9.69 -8.82
CA TYR A 92 -27.08 10.65 -9.21
C TYR A 92 -26.93 10.74 -10.73
N PHE A 93 -26.51 11.91 -11.22
CA PHE A 93 -26.07 12.10 -12.60
C PHE A 93 -24.72 12.79 -12.62
N ASP A 94 -23.73 12.22 -13.29
CA ASP A 94 -22.40 12.81 -13.47
C ASP A 94 -22.37 13.61 -14.78
N LEU A 95 -22.20 14.93 -14.65
CA LEU A 95 -22.05 15.88 -15.75
C LEU A 95 -20.63 16.46 -15.71
N GLU A 96 -20.02 16.66 -16.87
CA GLU A 96 -18.67 17.21 -16.94
C GLU A 96 -18.65 18.72 -16.75
N ASN A 97 -17.55 19.25 -16.23
CA ASN A 97 -17.39 20.67 -15.92
C ASN A 97 -17.32 21.58 -17.14
N ASP A 98 -17.14 21.02 -18.34
CA ASP A 98 -17.17 21.71 -19.63
C ASP A 98 -18.58 21.78 -20.24
N VAL A 99 -19.58 21.12 -19.63
CA VAL A 99 -20.99 21.29 -19.98
C VAL A 99 -21.43 22.74 -19.70
N PRO A 100 -22.21 23.38 -20.59
CA PRO A 100 -22.66 24.75 -20.38
C PRO A 100 -23.36 24.94 -19.03
N PRO A 101 -23.01 25.97 -18.21
CA PRO A 101 -23.65 26.21 -16.92
C PRO A 101 -25.18 26.35 -16.98
N VAL A 102 -25.69 26.88 -18.10
CA VAL A 102 -27.13 26.98 -18.35
C VAL A 102 -27.80 25.60 -18.35
N PHE A 103 -27.15 24.59 -18.94
CA PHE A 103 -27.66 23.22 -18.96
C PHE A 103 -27.58 22.56 -17.58
N ILE A 104 -26.51 22.80 -16.80
CA ILE A 104 -26.41 22.27 -15.42
C ILE A 104 -27.55 22.83 -14.54
N ASN A 105 -27.83 24.12 -14.67
CA ASN A 105 -28.94 24.77 -13.97
C ASN A 105 -30.31 24.25 -14.44
N GLU A 106 -30.47 24.03 -15.75
CA GLU A 106 -31.65 23.41 -16.35
C GLU A 106 -31.91 22.04 -15.71
N MET A 107 -30.92 21.13 -15.74
CA MET A 107 -31.04 19.78 -15.17
C MET A 107 -31.39 19.81 -13.68
N SER A 108 -30.74 20.69 -12.91
CA SER A 108 -30.99 20.82 -11.47
C SER A 108 -32.40 21.38 -11.16
N THR A 109 -32.95 22.19 -12.07
CA THR A 109 -34.29 22.80 -11.91
C THR A 109 -35.40 21.84 -12.30
N PHE A 110 -35.24 21.12 -13.42
CA PHE A 110 -36.25 20.20 -13.94
C PHE A 110 -36.23 18.83 -13.26
N HIS A 111 -35.08 18.42 -12.69
CA HIS A 111 -34.91 17.15 -11.98
C HIS A 111 -34.33 17.35 -10.57
N PRO A 112 -35.01 18.08 -9.67
CA PRO A 112 -34.51 18.38 -8.32
C PRO A 112 -34.32 17.13 -7.45
N GLU A 113 -34.90 15.99 -7.82
CA GLU A 113 -34.72 14.70 -7.15
C GLU A 113 -33.38 14.04 -7.44
N ILE A 114 -32.71 14.42 -8.53
CA ILE A 114 -31.45 13.83 -8.97
C ILE A 114 -30.28 14.63 -8.39
N LYS A 115 -29.36 13.95 -7.69
CA LYS A 115 -28.15 14.60 -7.16
C LYS A 115 -27.09 14.74 -8.23
N MET A 116 -26.80 15.97 -8.64
CA MET A 116 -25.77 16.23 -9.65
C MET A 116 -24.36 16.03 -9.10
N ILE A 117 -23.51 15.34 -9.86
CA ILE A 117 -22.06 15.29 -9.68
C ILE A 117 -21.45 16.08 -10.82
N LEU A 118 -20.71 17.14 -10.52
CA LEU A 118 -19.99 17.92 -11.53
C LEU A 118 -18.53 17.45 -11.56
N SER A 119 -18.04 16.94 -12.69
CA SER A 119 -16.76 16.25 -12.74
C SER A 119 -15.74 16.85 -13.71
N TYR A 120 -14.46 16.70 -13.36
CA TYR A 120 -13.30 17.09 -14.16
C TYR A 120 -12.27 15.96 -14.16
N HIS A 121 -11.71 15.67 -15.33
CA HIS A 121 -10.72 14.61 -15.51
C HIS A 121 -9.46 15.16 -16.18
N ASN A 122 -8.29 14.83 -15.62
CA ASN A 122 -7.00 15.00 -16.28
C ASN A 122 -6.20 13.71 -16.17
N PHE A 123 -6.02 13.04 -17.30
CA PHE A 123 -5.36 11.73 -17.36
C PHE A 123 -3.83 11.82 -17.35
N ASN A 124 -3.26 13.02 -17.48
CA ASN A 124 -1.82 13.21 -17.66
C ASN A 124 -1.13 13.73 -16.39
N GLU A 125 -1.79 14.61 -15.65
CA GLU A 125 -1.18 15.31 -14.53
C GLU A 125 -2.19 15.78 -13.47
N ILE A 126 -1.68 16.35 -12.38
CA ILE A 126 -2.46 17.22 -11.49
C ILE A 126 -2.23 18.67 -11.96
N PRO A 127 -3.26 19.38 -12.45
CA PRO A 127 -3.11 20.78 -12.86
C PRO A 127 -2.60 21.65 -11.70
N HIS A 128 -1.69 22.58 -11.99
CA HIS A 128 -1.19 23.50 -10.96
C HIS A 128 -2.31 24.37 -10.37
N ASP A 129 -3.34 24.64 -11.17
CA ASP A 129 -4.52 25.45 -10.87
C ASP A 129 -5.75 24.59 -10.51
N HIS A 130 -5.55 23.35 -10.03
CA HIS A 130 -6.65 22.47 -9.62
C HIS A 130 -7.60 23.12 -8.59
N ASP A 131 -7.08 23.98 -7.70
CA ASP A 131 -7.88 24.75 -6.76
C ASP A 131 -8.77 25.77 -7.49
N ASP A 132 -8.26 26.49 -8.48
CA ASP A 132 -9.06 27.41 -9.31
C ASP A 132 -10.09 26.67 -10.15
N ILE A 133 -9.75 25.49 -10.68
CA ILE A 133 -10.70 24.61 -11.39
C ILE A 133 -11.85 24.24 -10.45
N PHE A 134 -11.54 23.82 -9.22
CA PHE A 134 -12.53 23.48 -8.21
C PHE A 134 -13.45 24.68 -7.89
N HIS A 135 -12.88 25.87 -7.63
CA HIS A 135 -13.66 27.08 -7.38
C HIS A 135 -14.54 27.49 -8.58
N LYS A 136 -14.07 27.28 -9.82
CA LYS A 136 -14.87 27.53 -11.03
C LYS A 136 -16.04 26.55 -11.13
N MET A 137 -15.81 25.26 -10.85
CA MET A 137 -16.86 24.24 -10.81
C MET A 137 -17.96 24.61 -9.81
N GLN A 138 -17.59 25.14 -8.64
CA GLN A 138 -18.52 25.56 -7.60
C GLN A 138 -19.46 26.72 -7.97
N LYS A 139 -19.24 27.38 -9.11
CA LYS A 139 -20.18 28.40 -9.64
C LYS A 139 -21.47 27.77 -10.19
N SER A 140 -21.44 26.48 -10.51
CA SER A 140 -22.61 25.71 -10.89
C SER A 140 -23.07 24.85 -9.70
N PRO A 141 -24.39 24.74 -9.45
CA PRO A 141 -24.90 23.93 -8.36
C PRO A 141 -24.65 22.46 -8.63
N ALA A 142 -24.06 21.76 -7.66
CA ALA A 142 -23.91 20.31 -7.68
C ALA A 142 -23.95 19.77 -6.24
N HIS A 143 -24.40 18.53 -6.09
CA HIS A 143 -24.38 17.83 -4.81
C HIS A 143 -22.94 17.47 -4.43
N TYR A 144 -22.17 16.96 -5.40
CA TYR A 144 -20.72 16.72 -5.27
C TYR A 144 -19.95 17.28 -6.46
N TYR A 145 -18.69 17.59 -6.23
CA TYR A 145 -17.72 17.98 -7.25
C TYR A 145 -16.64 16.90 -7.33
N LYS A 146 -16.38 16.36 -8.51
CA LYS A 146 -15.45 15.25 -8.72
C LYS A 146 -14.22 15.70 -9.48
N ILE A 147 -13.04 15.52 -8.91
CA ILE A 147 -11.76 15.81 -9.56
C ILE A 147 -10.93 14.54 -9.61
N ALA A 148 -10.72 14.04 -10.83
CA ALA A 148 -9.91 12.86 -11.10
C ALA A 148 -8.65 13.24 -11.88
N VAL A 149 -7.49 13.09 -11.26
CA VAL A 149 -6.19 13.56 -11.80
C VAL A 149 -5.12 12.46 -11.73
N THR A 150 -4.05 12.57 -12.51
CA THR A 150 -2.96 11.58 -12.54
C THR A 150 -1.68 12.14 -11.91
N PRO A 151 -1.32 11.77 -10.67
CA PRO A 151 -0.02 12.12 -10.11
C PRO A 151 1.14 11.36 -10.78
N SER A 152 2.27 12.03 -10.91
CA SER A 152 3.52 11.46 -11.42
C SER A 152 4.33 10.69 -10.36
N ASN A 153 4.08 10.96 -9.07
CA ASN A 153 4.80 10.39 -7.94
C ASN A 153 3.97 10.47 -6.63
N CYS A 154 4.50 9.92 -5.54
CA CYS A 154 3.78 9.89 -4.26
C CYS A 154 3.60 11.28 -3.62
N ILE A 155 4.53 12.21 -3.83
CA ILE A 155 4.49 13.56 -3.27
C ILE A 155 3.29 14.32 -3.81
N GLU A 156 3.09 14.29 -5.13
CA GLU A 156 1.90 14.88 -5.77
C GLU A 156 0.61 14.28 -5.22
N THR A 157 0.55 12.97 -5.06
CA THR A 157 -0.61 12.31 -4.45
C THR A 157 -0.87 12.81 -3.03
N LEU A 158 0.16 12.90 -2.17
CA LEU A 158 -0.02 13.36 -0.80
C LEU A 158 -0.41 14.85 -0.71
N LYS A 159 0.13 15.70 -1.59
CA LYS A 159 -0.29 17.11 -1.69
C LYS A 159 -1.76 17.21 -2.09
N PHE A 160 -2.18 16.43 -3.09
CA PHE A 160 -3.57 16.37 -3.51
C PHE A 160 -4.49 15.89 -2.38
N ILE A 161 -4.10 14.84 -1.66
CA ILE A 161 -4.84 14.33 -0.48
C ILE A 161 -4.96 15.41 0.61
N ALA A 162 -3.88 16.15 0.89
CA ALA A 162 -3.88 17.22 1.88
C ALA A 162 -4.78 18.41 1.49
N TRP A 163 -4.83 18.75 0.19
CA TRP A 163 -5.76 19.73 -0.35
C TRP A 163 -7.21 19.22 -0.33
N ALA A 164 -7.45 17.99 -0.78
CA ALA A 164 -8.77 17.37 -0.83
C ALA A 164 -9.41 17.24 0.56
N LYS A 165 -8.61 16.93 1.59
CA LYS A 165 -9.08 16.87 3.00
C LYS A 165 -9.69 18.20 3.49
N LYS A 166 -9.31 19.33 2.91
CA LYS A 166 -9.82 20.67 3.25
C LYS A 166 -11.01 21.10 2.39
N SER A 167 -11.35 20.29 1.38
CA SER A 167 -12.34 20.63 0.36
C SER A 167 -13.67 19.95 0.66
N ASN A 168 -14.72 20.74 0.86
CA ASN A 168 -16.06 20.22 1.14
C ASN A 168 -16.73 19.71 -0.14
N HIS A 169 -17.49 18.63 -0.03
CA HIS A 169 -18.28 18.03 -1.12
C HIS A 169 -17.43 17.55 -2.31
N LEU A 170 -16.13 17.34 -2.11
CA LEU A 170 -15.20 16.91 -3.14
C LEU A 170 -15.09 15.37 -3.17
N ILE A 171 -15.31 14.80 -4.35
CA ILE A 171 -14.88 13.45 -4.71
C ILE A 171 -13.48 13.58 -5.35
N GLY A 172 -12.44 13.47 -4.53
CA GLY A 172 -11.05 13.58 -4.97
C GLY A 172 -10.47 12.21 -5.33
N ILE A 173 -9.98 12.05 -6.55
CA ILE A 173 -9.45 10.78 -7.06
C ILE A 173 -8.08 11.01 -7.71
N CYS A 174 -7.08 10.23 -7.28
CA CYS A 174 -5.83 10.08 -8.02
C CYS A 174 -5.83 8.77 -8.83
N MET A 175 -5.48 8.88 -10.11
CA MET A 175 -5.32 7.75 -11.04
C MET A 175 -3.89 7.21 -11.03
N GLY A 176 -3.71 6.04 -11.64
CA GLY A 176 -2.42 5.38 -11.78
C GLY A 176 -1.91 4.74 -10.49
N ALA A 177 -0.74 4.08 -10.58
CA ALA A 177 -0.16 3.35 -9.46
C ALA A 177 0.14 4.26 -8.25
N HIS A 178 0.64 5.49 -8.50
CA HIS A 178 0.90 6.47 -7.45
C HIS A 178 -0.38 7.01 -6.78
N GLY A 179 -1.53 6.91 -7.46
CA GLY A 179 -2.82 7.39 -6.97
C GLY A 179 -3.60 6.41 -6.11
N GLN A 180 -3.21 5.14 -6.05
CA GLN A 180 -3.95 4.09 -5.32
C GLN A 180 -4.20 4.44 -3.85
N ILE A 181 -3.22 5.04 -3.18
CA ILE A 181 -3.36 5.49 -1.79
C ILE A 181 -4.50 6.51 -1.62
N CYS A 182 -4.75 7.40 -2.59
CA CYS A 182 -5.87 8.35 -2.52
C CYS A 182 -7.22 7.64 -2.43
N ARG A 183 -7.38 6.49 -3.12
CA ARG A 183 -8.61 5.69 -3.09
C ARG A 183 -8.81 4.98 -1.76
N ILE A 184 -7.72 4.44 -1.20
CA ILE A 184 -7.72 3.77 0.09
C ILE A 184 -8.02 4.77 1.22
N LEU A 185 -7.39 5.93 1.20
CA LEU A 185 -7.52 6.96 2.24
C LEU A 185 -8.76 7.83 2.08
N GLY A 186 -9.60 7.61 1.06
CA GLY A 186 -10.85 8.34 0.82
C GLY A 186 -11.67 8.56 2.10
N PRO A 187 -11.90 7.51 2.93
CA PRO A 187 -12.64 7.63 4.17
C PRO A 187 -12.03 8.60 5.19
N ILE A 188 -10.70 8.59 5.24
CA ILE A 188 -9.89 9.33 6.21
C ILE A 188 -9.83 10.81 5.86
N ILE A 189 -9.92 11.15 4.56
CA ILE A 189 -9.92 12.53 4.06
C ILE A 189 -11.31 13.10 3.80
N GLY A 190 -12.38 12.34 4.08
CA GLY A 190 -13.76 12.81 3.91
C GLY A 190 -14.26 12.81 2.47
N CYS A 191 -13.65 12.02 1.59
CA CYS A 191 -14.14 11.82 0.24
C CYS A 191 -15.45 11.00 0.29
N PRO A 192 -16.60 11.51 -0.20
CA PRO A 192 -17.90 10.88 0.03
C PRO A 192 -18.12 9.63 -0.83
N ILE A 193 -17.41 9.50 -1.96
CA ILE A 193 -17.49 8.36 -2.87
C ILE A 193 -16.06 7.94 -3.25
N THR A 194 -15.74 6.65 -3.10
CA THR A 194 -14.55 6.05 -3.71
C THR A 194 -14.97 5.15 -4.87
N TYR A 195 -14.14 5.08 -5.92
CA TYR A 195 -14.41 4.23 -7.08
C TYR A 195 -13.53 2.98 -7.06
N ALA A 196 -14.18 1.83 -7.18
CA ALA A 196 -13.59 0.51 -7.18
C ALA A 196 -13.95 -0.29 -8.45
N ALA A 197 -13.14 -1.27 -8.79
CA ALA A 197 -13.44 -2.27 -9.81
C ALA A 197 -14.18 -3.47 -9.19
N ILE A 198 -14.92 -4.22 -10.00
CA ILE A 198 -15.52 -5.51 -9.56
C ILE A 198 -14.40 -6.46 -9.15
N ASP A 199 -13.40 -6.61 -10.02
CA ASP A 199 -12.18 -7.37 -9.79
C ASP A 199 -10.98 -6.67 -10.47
N GLU A 200 -9.78 -7.24 -10.30
CA GLU A 200 -8.53 -6.66 -10.82
C GLU A 200 -8.46 -6.55 -12.36
N ASN A 201 -9.27 -7.31 -13.10
CA ASN A 201 -9.31 -7.28 -14.57
C ASN A 201 -10.35 -6.29 -15.12
N GLN A 202 -11.31 -5.86 -14.30
CA GLN A 202 -12.44 -5.01 -14.70
C GLN A 202 -12.24 -3.54 -14.28
N GLN A 203 -11.02 -3.02 -14.41
CA GLN A 203 -10.71 -1.63 -14.09
C GLN A 203 -11.33 -0.66 -15.12
N THR A 204 -11.95 0.40 -14.62
CA THR A 204 -12.54 1.46 -15.44
C THR A 204 -11.67 2.70 -15.59
N ALA A 205 -10.71 2.87 -14.68
CA ALA A 205 -9.67 3.89 -14.72
C ALA A 205 -8.34 3.33 -14.16
N PRO A 206 -7.18 3.85 -14.58
CA PRO A 206 -5.88 3.37 -14.11
C PRO A 206 -5.75 3.45 -12.58
N GLY A 207 -5.22 2.39 -11.97
CA GLY A 207 -4.97 2.35 -10.52
C GLY A 207 -6.22 2.15 -9.67
N GLN A 208 -7.35 1.71 -10.25
CA GLN A 208 -8.48 1.24 -9.45
C GLN A 208 -8.13 -0.06 -8.73
N LEU A 209 -8.53 -0.15 -7.46
CA LEU A 209 -8.47 -1.38 -6.68
C LEU A 209 -9.81 -2.10 -6.81
N SER A 210 -9.81 -3.43 -6.69
CA SER A 210 -11.07 -4.16 -6.56
C SER A 210 -11.80 -3.78 -5.26
N ALA A 211 -13.13 -3.80 -5.30
CA ALA A 211 -13.95 -3.53 -4.12
C ALA A 211 -13.64 -4.53 -3.00
N LYS A 212 -13.41 -5.79 -3.36
CA LYS A 212 -12.95 -6.83 -2.45
C LYS A 212 -11.63 -6.45 -1.76
N THR A 213 -10.63 -5.95 -2.49
CA THR A 213 -9.38 -5.50 -1.88
C THR A 213 -9.60 -4.31 -0.93
N LEU A 214 -10.44 -3.34 -1.28
CA LEU A 214 -10.75 -2.23 -0.37
C LEU A 214 -11.41 -2.73 0.92
N ILE A 215 -12.40 -3.62 0.82
CA ILE A 215 -13.18 -4.10 1.97
C ILE A 215 -12.40 -5.10 2.82
N GLU A 216 -11.82 -6.13 2.21
CA GLU A 216 -11.22 -7.25 2.95
C GLU A 216 -9.79 -6.98 3.41
N LYS A 217 -9.00 -6.25 2.62
CA LYS A 217 -7.59 -5.97 2.94
C LYS A 217 -7.40 -4.63 3.63
N TYR A 218 -8.03 -3.58 3.13
CA TYR A 218 -7.87 -2.24 3.72
C TYR A 218 -8.97 -1.87 4.71
N HIS A 219 -9.94 -2.78 4.94
CA HIS A 219 -11.06 -2.58 5.86
C HIS A 219 -11.76 -1.24 5.64
N HIS A 220 -11.88 -0.84 4.36
CA HIS A 220 -12.25 0.51 3.95
C HIS A 220 -13.56 0.99 4.57
N SER A 221 -14.54 0.10 4.70
CA SER A 221 -15.85 0.37 5.30
C SER A 221 -15.83 0.65 6.80
N THR A 222 -14.73 0.36 7.51
CA THR A 222 -14.59 0.64 8.94
C THR A 222 -13.82 1.93 9.22
N LEU A 223 -13.15 2.48 8.20
CA LEU A 223 -12.35 3.69 8.30
C LEU A 223 -13.25 4.92 8.46
N ARG A 224 -12.74 5.89 9.23
CA ARG A 224 -13.42 7.12 9.61
C ARG A 224 -12.51 8.33 9.32
N PRO A 225 -13.07 9.54 9.29
CA PRO A 225 -12.26 10.75 9.29
C PRO A 225 -11.24 10.72 10.43
N ASN A 226 -9.96 10.89 10.09
CA ASN A 226 -8.82 10.82 11.00
C ASN A 226 -8.46 9.44 11.60
N SER A 227 -8.94 8.32 11.04
CA SER A 227 -8.32 7.01 11.32
C SER A 227 -6.80 7.09 11.12
N ALA A 228 -6.05 6.38 11.95
CA ALA A 228 -4.59 6.43 11.88
C ALA A 228 -4.08 5.73 10.62
N VAL A 229 -3.12 6.36 9.94
CA VAL A 229 -2.48 5.78 8.76
C VAL A 229 -1.11 5.23 9.15
N TYR A 230 -0.91 3.96 8.83
CA TYR A 230 0.38 3.30 8.85
C TYR A 230 0.79 2.95 7.43
N GLY A 231 2.06 2.67 7.21
CA GLY A 231 2.45 2.21 5.89
C GLY A 231 3.90 1.81 5.72
N LEU A 232 4.18 1.23 4.57
CA LEU A 232 5.53 0.87 4.12
C LEU A 232 6.03 1.90 3.13
N ILE A 233 7.22 2.46 3.38
CA ILE A 233 7.95 3.31 2.44
C ILE A 233 9.24 2.63 1.94
N GLY A 234 9.54 2.80 0.66
CA GLY A 234 10.73 2.26 0.02
C GLY A 234 10.65 2.28 -1.50
N ASP A 235 11.66 1.69 -2.13
CA ASP A 235 11.69 1.49 -3.59
C ASP A 235 12.48 0.20 -3.93
N PRO A 236 11.81 -0.87 -4.41
CA PRO A 236 10.37 -1.02 -4.63
C PRO A 236 9.60 -1.46 -3.37
N VAL A 237 8.25 -1.36 -3.39
CA VAL A 237 7.37 -1.80 -2.28
C VAL A 237 6.29 -2.80 -2.70
N ASP A 238 6.02 -2.96 -4.00
CA ASP A 238 4.94 -3.75 -4.57
C ASP A 238 4.90 -5.20 -4.05
N LYS A 239 6.05 -5.87 -4.00
CA LYS A 239 6.19 -7.28 -3.58
C LYS A 239 6.11 -7.50 -2.07
N SER A 240 6.07 -6.44 -1.28
CA SER A 240 5.99 -6.56 0.17
C SER A 240 4.62 -7.07 0.61
N ILE A 241 4.64 -7.94 1.62
CA ILE A 241 3.46 -8.49 2.32
C ILE A 241 3.11 -7.69 3.59
N SER A 242 3.74 -6.53 3.80
CA SER A 242 3.58 -5.74 5.04
C SER A 242 2.16 -5.20 5.21
N ASP A 243 1.50 -4.83 4.11
CA ASP A 243 0.10 -4.39 4.12
C ASP A 243 -0.86 -5.54 4.42
N ASP A 244 -0.65 -6.72 3.85
CA ASP A 244 -1.43 -7.91 4.22
C ASP A 244 -1.26 -8.22 5.71
N THR A 245 -0.02 -8.18 6.21
CA THR A 245 0.30 -8.54 7.59
C THR A 245 -0.28 -7.56 8.59
N HIS A 246 -0.03 -6.26 8.40
CA HIS A 246 -0.41 -5.24 9.38
C HIS A 246 -1.91 -4.94 9.33
N ASN A 247 -2.58 -5.02 8.18
CA ASN A 247 -4.04 -4.83 8.17
C ASN A 247 -4.79 -5.99 8.85
N ILE A 248 -4.33 -7.24 8.69
CA ILE A 248 -4.90 -8.37 9.44
C ILE A 248 -4.73 -8.15 10.96
N LEU A 249 -3.57 -7.67 11.42
CA LEU A 249 -3.36 -7.31 12.82
C LEU A 249 -4.26 -6.16 13.27
N ILE A 250 -4.35 -5.08 12.49
CA ILE A 250 -5.21 -3.93 12.79
C ILE A 250 -6.66 -4.38 12.95
N SER A 251 -7.15 -5.24 12.06
CA SER A 251 -8.51 -5.79 12.12
C SER A 251 -8.71 -6.71 13.33
N GLU A 252 -7.79 -7.63 13.60
CA GLU A 252 -7.89 -8.57 14.73
C GLU A 252 -7.96 -7.82 16.07
N TRP A 253 -7.16 -6.76 16.24
CA TRP A 253 -7.19 -5.91 17.42
C TRP A 253 -8.22 -4.77 17.36
N LYS A 254 -9.00 -4.68 16.27
CA LYS A 254 -10.05 -3.66 16.05
C LYS A 254 -9.55 -2.22 16.20
N PHE A 255 -8.32 -1.95 15.76
CA PHE A 255 -7.79 -0.59 15.75
C PHE A 255 -8.39 0.24 14.62
N ASP A 256 -8.66 1.51 14.90
CA ASP A 256 -9.15 2.47 13.91
C ASP A 256 -8.00 3.00 13.05
N ALA A 257 -7.51 2.13 12.17
CA ALA A 257 -6.33 2.39 11.39
C ALA A 257 -6.34 1.64 10.05
N VAL A 258 -5.43 2.02 9.16
CA VAL A 258 -5.14 1.30 7.92
C VAL A 258 -3.63 1.27 7.69
N TYR A 259 -3.15 0.20 7.07
CA TYR A 259 -1.77 0.10 6.61
C TYR A 259 -1.70 0.12 5.07
N VAL A 260 -0.92 1.03 4.49
CA VAL A 260 -0.76 1.19 3.03
C VAL A 260 0.69 0.99 2.55
N LYS A 261 0.88 0.77 1.25
CA LYS A 261 2.22 0.78 0.62
C LYS A 261 2.42 2.06 -0.17
N ILE A 262 3.59 2.66 -0.03
CA ILE A 262 3.92 3.92 -0.67
C ILE A 262 5.31 3.83 -1.27
N LEU A 263 5.39 3.93 -2.60
CA LEU A 263 6.66 4.03 -3.28
C LEU A 263 7.25 5.42 -3.01
N VAL A 264 8.39 5.47 -2.33
CA VAL A 264 9.09 6.71 -2.00
C VAL A 264 10.54 6.57 -2.44
N LYS A 265 10.97 7.44 -3.35
CA LYS A 265 12.35 7.46 -3.83
C LYS A 265 13.27 8.16 -2.85
N ALA A 266 14.58 7.89 -2.97
CA ALA A 266 15.60 8.47 -2.11
C ALA A 266 15.56 10.01 -2.05
N ASN A 267 15.30 10.67 -3.18
CA ASN A 267 15.22 12.13 -3.29
C ASN A 267 13.88 12.71 -2.85
N GLU A 268 12.89 11.89 -2.51
CA GLU A 268 11.55 12.31 -2.07
C GLU A 268 11.38 12.23 -0.55
N VAL A 269 12.34 11.65 0.17
CA VAL A 269 12.22 11.32 1.62
C VAL A 269 11.88 12.54 2.48
N GLU A 270 12.60 13.64 2.30
CA GLU A 270 12.41 14.84 3.13
C GLU A 270 10.99 15.39 2.97
N GLU A 271 10.58 15.63 1.72
CA GLU A 271 9.28 16.19 1.40
C GLU A 271 8.15 15.24 1.80
N PHE A 272 8.34 13.93 1.59
CA PHE A 272 7.40 12.91 2.05
C PHE A 272 7.17 13.00 3.56
N LEU A 273 8.25 13.09 4.36
CA LEU A 273 8.12 13.17 5.82
C LEU A 273 7.48 14.48 6.29
N GLN A 274 7.72 15.58 5.60
CA GLN A 274 7.05 16.86 5.88
C GLN A 274 5.54 16.79 5.61
N LEU A 275 5.13 16.12 4.54
CA LEU A 275 3.71 15.88 4.22
C LEU A 275 3.09 14.86 5.18
N ALA A 276 3.83 13.81 5.54
CA ALA A 276 3.36 12.79 6.47
C ALA A 276 3.04 13.40 7.86
N LYS A 277 3.79 14.42 8.32
CA LYS A 277 3.49 15.17 9.55
C LYS A 277 2.16 15.96 9.49
N GLN A 278 1.65 16.29 8.30
CA GLN A 278 0.41 17.05 8.10
C GLN A 278 -0.82 16.15 7.88
N LEU A 279 -0.58 14.89 7.54
CA LEU A 279 -1.57 13.85 7.32
C LEU A 279 -1.65 12.94 8.56
N PRO A 280 -2.68 12.10 8.71
CA PRO A 280 -2.87 11.28 9.91
C PRO A 280 -1.91 10.06 9.98
N PHE A 281 -0.67 10.20 9.52
CA PHE A 281 0.33 9.15 9.66
C PHE A 281 0.75 9.01 11.13
N ALA A 282 0.60 7.81 11.67
CA ALA A 282 0.97 7.48 13.04
C ALA A 282 2.27 6.64 13.11
N GLY A 283 2.60 5.91 12.05
CA GLY A 283 3.82 5.11 11.98
C GLY A 283 4.13 4.62 10.58
N LEU A 284 5.40 4.34 10.31
CA LEU A 284 5.84 3.84 9.01
C LEU A 284 6.88 2.73 9.17
N SER A 285 6.74 1.64 8.42
CA SER A 285 7.87 0.76 8.13
C SER A 285 8.71 1.36 7.02
N VAL A 286 10.02 1.25 7.15
CA VAL A 286 10.99 1.75 6.17
C VAL A 286 11.74 0.56 5.62
N THR A 287 11.77 0.38 4.31
CA THR A 287 12.56 -0.67 3.65
C THR A 287 13.66 -0.09 2.77
N MET A 288 14.36 -0.97 2.05
CA MET A 288 15.40 -0.59 1.11
C MET A 288 14.86 0.42 0.07
N PRO A 289 15.67 1.40 -0.36
CA PRO A 289 17.01 1.76 0.12
C PRO A 289 16.99 2.78 1.28
N LEU A 290 15.83 3.10 1.84
CA LEU A 290 15.63 4.28 2.68
C LEU A 290 16.11 4.15 4.13
N LYS A 291 16.38 2.93 4.61
CA LYS A 291 16.69 2.67 6.03
C LYS A 291 17.84 3.50 6.60
N GLU A 292 18.84 3.83 5.77
CA GLU A 292 19.98 4.67 6.17
C GLU A 292 19.75 6.14 5.81
N LEU A 293 19.11 6.38 4.67
CA LEU A 293 18.86 7.72 4.13
C LEU A 293 17.91 8.54 4.98
N ILE A 294 17.06 7.88 5.77
CA ILE A 294 16.06 8.57 6.58
C ILE A 294 16.62 9.20 7.85
N LEU A 295 17.77 8.73 8.35
CA LEU A 295 18.34 9.12 9.64
C LEU A 295 18.45 10.64 9.85
N PRO A 296 18.91 11.46 8.88
CA PRO A 296 19.07 12.90 9.07
C PRO A 296 17.75 13.65 9.29
N TYR A 297 16.61 13.04 8.92
CA TYR A 297 15.29 13.66 8.97
C TYR A 297 14.50 13.30 10.24
N LEU A 298 15.09 12.50 11.15
CA LEU A 298 14.44 12.02 12.36
C LEU A 298 14.68 12.97 13.54
N ASP A 299 13.63 13.25 14.30
CA ASP A 299 13.71 14.10 15.48
C ASP A 299 14.41 13.38 16.65
N LYS A 300 14.19 12.07 16.78
CA LYS A 300 14.83 11.21 17.78
C LYS A 300 15.11 9.82 17.19
N ILE A 301 16.24 9.25 17.54
CA ILE A 301 16.65 7.91 17.10
C ILE A 301 16.91 7.08 18.36
N ASP A 302 16.35 5.87 18.40
CA ASP A 302 16.65 4.91 19.45
C ASP A 302 18.17 4.62 19.54
N PRO A 303 18.76 4.50 20.73
CA PRO A 303 20.21 4.29 20.87
C PRO A 303 20.74 3.05 20.14
N HIS A 304 19.96 1.97 20.04
CA HIS A 304 20.35 0.78 19.28
C HIS A 304 20.28 1.07 17.78
N ALA A 305 19.20 1.68 17.30
CA ALA A 305 19.06 2.06 15.89
C ALA A 305 20.15 3.05 15.42
N LEU A 306 20.56 3.97 16.29
CA LEU A 306 21.66 4.91 16.03
C LEU A 306 23.00 4.19 15.86
N LYS A 307 23.32 3.23 16.75
CA LYS A 307 24.55 2.43 16.65
C LYS A 307 24.55 1.52 15.41
N ILE A 308 23.40 0.95 15.07
CA ILE A 308 23.19 0.19 13.84
C ILE A 308 23.43 1.10 12.62
N GLY A 309 23.04 2.37 12.69
CA GLY A 309 23.09 3.29 11.56
C GLY A 309 22.04 2.97 10.50
N ALA A 310 20.89 2.42 10.91
CA ALA A 310 19.75 2.14 10.05
C ALA A 310 18.44 2.10 10.87
N VAL A 311 17.37 2.65 10.32
CA VAL A 311 16.02 2.69 10.90
C VAL A 311 15.05 1.98 9.95
N ASN A 312 14.26 1.04 10.46
CA ASN A 312 13.22 0.34 9.70
C ASN A 312 11.79 0.66 10.19
N THR A 313 11.66 1.45 11.26
CA THR A 313 10.39 1.72 11.92
C THR A 313 10.34 3.15 12.40
N LEU A 314 9.33 3.91 11.97
CA LEU A 314 9.05 5.26 12.42
C LEU A 314 7.79 5.28 13.28
N VAL A 315 7.80 6.11 14.31
CA VAL A 315 6.65 6.42 15.15
C VAL A 315 6.45 7.94 15.14
N PHE A 316 5.26 8.39 14.75
CA PHE A 316 4.88 9.80 14.77
C PHE A 316 4.19 10.09 16.10
N LYS A 317 4.77 10.98 16.91
CA LYS A 317 4.21 11.36 18.21
C LYS A 317 4.54 12.80 18.55
N ASN A 318 3.55 13.58 18.95
CA ASN A 318 3.71 14.99 19.33
C ASN A 318 4.48 15.80 18.26
N SER A 319 4.09 15.63 16.99
CA SER A 319 4.72 16.26 15.80
C SER A 319 6.20 15.91 15.56
N LYS A 320 6.73 14.91 16.28
CA LYS A 320 8.10 14.40 16.14
C LYS A 320 8.10 13.00 15.53
N ILE A 321 9.18 12.70 14.80
CA ILE A 321 9.44 11.38 14.22
C ILE A 321 10.50 10.67 15.05
N PHE A 322 10.13 9.52 15.61
CA PHE A 322 11.02 8.65 16.35
C PHE A 322 11.41 7.46 15.48
N GLY A 323 12.71 7.19 15.33
CA GLY A 323 13.23 6.05 14.57
C GLY A 323 13.69 4.89 15.44
N TYR A 324 13.31 3.69 15.03
CA TYR A 324 13.66 2.42 15.67
C TYR A 324 14.13 1.40 14.62
N ASN A 325 14.77 0.33 15.09
CA ASN A 325 15.15 -0.80 14.27
C ASN A 325 14.62 -2.10 14.90
N THR A 326 13.76 -2.82 14.18
CA THR A 326 13.20 -4.11 14.60
C THR A 326 13.76 -5.29 13.80
N ASP A 327 14.58 -5.05 12.75
CA ASP A 327 15.15 -6.11 11.91
C ASP A 327 16.12 -6.99 12.72
N GLY A 328 17.03 -6.38 13.49
CA GLY A 328 18.03 -7.10 14.28
C GLY A 328 17.40 -7.99 15.33
N LEU A 329 16.52 -7.41 16.16
CA LEU A 329 15.72 -8.15 17.15
C LEU A 329 14.90 -9.26 16.48
N GLY A 330 14.26 -8.96 15.34
CA GLY A 330 13.44 -9.93 14.63
C GLY A 330 14.21 -11.16 14.17
N ALA A 331 15.39 -10.96 13.58
CA ALA A 331 16.22 -12.07 13.13
C ALA A 331 16.76 -12.90 14.29
N LEU A 332 17.27 -12.24 15.34
CA LEU A 332 17.89 -12.97 16.45
C LEU A 332 16.85 -13.69 17.31
N ASN A 333 15.63 -13.15 17.47
CA ASN A 333 14.54 -13.88 18.11
C ASN A 333 14.14 -15.12 17.29
N ALA A 334 14.07 -15.00 15.97
CA ALA A 334 13.79 -16.15 15.10
C ALA A 334 14.88 -17.23 15.21
N ILE A 335 16.15 -16.83 15.30
CA ILE A 335 17.28 -17.75 15.51
C ILE A 335 17.23 -18.40 16.90
N GLU A 336 16.98 -17.63 17.96
CA GLU A 336 16.96 -18.13 19.34
C GLU A 336 15.81 -19.09 19.64
N ASN A 337 14.72 -19.03 18.87
CA ASN A 337 13.68 -20.06 18.91
C ASN A 337 14.20 -21.43 18.45
N ALA A 338 15.27 -21.47 17.66
CA ALA A 338 15.91 -22.69 17.17
C ALA A 338 17.21 -23.03 17.91
N THR A 339 18.00 -22.03 18.32
CA THR A 339 19.29 -22.24 18.96
C THR A 339 19.83 -20.99 19.68
N PRO A 340 20.47 -21.11 20.86
CA PRO A 340 21.06 -19.95 21.54
C PRO A 340 22.21 -19.36 20.72
N VAL A 341 22.34 -18.04 20.68
CA VAL A 341 23.39 -17.36 19.86
C VAL A 341 24.67 -17.06 20.64
N ASN A 342 24.61 -17.03 21.96
CA ASN A 342 25.76 -16.68 22.80
C ASN A 342 26.96 -17.62 22.56
N GLY A 343 28.12 -17.04 22.27
CA GLY A 343 29.37 -17.77 22.01
C GLY A 343 29.49 -18.38 20.60
N LYS A 344 28.42 -18.39 19.80
CA LYS A 344 28.40 -19.00 18.46
C LYS A 344 29.14 -18.17 17.42
N GLN A 345 29.71 -18.84 16.43
CA GLN A 345 30.30 -18.25 15.23
C GLN A 345 29.21 -18.01 14.19
N MET A 346 28.97 -16.74 13.87
CA MET A 346 27.95 -16.31 12.92
C MET A 346 28.59 -15.68 11.68
N VAL A 347 28.23 -16.21 10.52
CA VAL A 347 28.65 -15.72 9.21
C VAL A 347 27.45 -15.03 8.56
N ILE A 348 27.59 -13.75 8.23
CA ILE A 348 26.50 -12.95 7.63
C ILE A 348 26.94 -12.47 6.26
N ILE A 349 26.15 -12.77 5.22
CA ILE A 349 26.41 -12.36 3.84
C ILE A 349 25.58 -11.11 3.51
N GLY A 350 26.26 -10.04 3.10
CA GLY A 350 25.69 -8.73 2.80
C GLY A 350 26.38 -7.62 3.58
N ALA A 351 26.02 -6.36 3.30
CA ALA A 351 26.54 -5.19 4.01
C ALA A 351 25.51 -4.04 4.08
N GLY A 352 24.22 -4.37 3.99
CA GLY A 352 23.13 -3.38 4.03
C GLY A 352 22.54 -3.19 5.43
N GLY A 353 21.46 -2.40 5.54
CA GLY A 353 20.78 -2.13 6.81
C GLY A 353 20.36 -3.38 7.61
N ALA A 354 19.92 -4.45 6.94
CA ALA A 354 19.60 -5.71 7.60
C ALA A 354 20.86 -6.39 8.19
N THR A 355 21.96 -6.47 7.43
CA THR A 355 23.25 -6.97 7.93
C THR A 355 23.70 -6.18 9.16
N LYS A 356 23.65 -4.83 9.11
CA LYS A 356 24.04 -3.97 10.24
C LYS A 356 23.21 -4.29 11.48
N ALA A 357 21.90 -4.43 11.33
CA ALA A 357 20.99 -4.70 12.44
C ALA A 357 21.21 -6.09 13.05
N ILE A 358 21.32 -7.12 12.22
CA ILE A 358 21.52 -8.51 12.65
C ILE A 358 22.90 -8.66 13.30
N ALA A 359 23.96 -8.13 12.69
CA ALA A 359 25.31 -8.18 13.24
C ALA A 359 25.40 -7.48 14.59
N TYR A 360 24.83 -6.27 14.70
CA TYR A 360 24.81 -5.53 15.96
C TYR A 360 24.11 -6.31 17.08
N GLU A 361 22.89 -6.80 16.82
CA GLU A 361 22.12 -7.55 17.81
C GLU A 361 22.81 -8.87 18.20
N ALA A 362 23.38 -9.59 17.24
CA ALA A 362 24.14 -10.81 17.48
C ALA A 362 25.36 -10.55 18.40
N LEU A 363 26.10 -9.45 18.18
CA LEU A 363 27.21 -9.05 19.04
C LEU A 363 26.74 -8.70 20.45
N GLN A 364 25.60 -8.00 20.61
CA GLN A 364 25.03 -7.72 21.93
C GLN A 364 24.65 -8.99 22.70
N ARG A 365 24.24 -10.06 21.98
CA ARG A 365 23.92 -11.37 22.55
C ARG A 365 25.13 -12.30 22.68
N GLY A 366 26.35 -11.82 22.43
CA GLY A 366 27.59 -12.56 22.65
C GLY A 366 28.03 -13.48 21.50
N ALA A 367 27.44 -13.35 20.31
CA ALA A 367 27.91 -14.07 19.13
C ALA A 367 29.21 -13.47 18.58
N LYS A 368 30.01 -14.29 17.90
CA LYS A 368 31.20 -13.88 17.16
C LYS A 368 30.83 -13.73 15.69
N VAL A 369 30.81 -12.49 15.19
CA VAL A 369 30.30 -12.18 13.85
C VAL A 369 31.42 -11.99 12.83
N THR A 370 31.25 -12.60 11.65
CA THR A 370 32.04 -12.32 10.44
C THR A 370 31.11 -11.91 9.30
N ILE A 371 31.36 -10.75 8.71
CA ILE A 371 30.56 -10.21 7.60
C ILE A 371 31.26 -10.47 6.28
N LEU A 372 30.55 -11.05 5.32
CA LEU A 372 31.04 -11.27 3.96
C LEU A 372 30.23 -10.44 2.98
N ASN A 373 30.90 -9.83 2.01
CA ASN A 373 30.21 -9.13 0.95
C ASN A 373 31.01 -9.19 -0.35
N ARG A 374 30.30 -9.17 -1.50
CA ARG A 374 30.93 -9.12 -2.83
C ARG A 374 31.86 -7.91 -2.99
N HIS A 375 31.53 -6.80 -2.34
CA HIS A 375 32.41 -5.64 -2.21
C HIS A 375 33.00 -5.64 -0.81
N ALA A 376 34.25 -6.10 -0.68
CA ALA A 376 34.94 -6.30 0.58
C ALA A 376 35.07 -5.00 1.40
N ASP A 377 35.24 -3.86 0.74
CA ASP A 377 35.29 -2.54 1.36
C ASP A 377 33.99 -2.21 2.12
N LYS A 378 32.82 -2.60 1.59
CA LYS A 378 31.54 -2.39 2.28
C LYS A 378 31.43 -3.27 3.53
N ALA A 379 31.86 -4.54 3.45
CA ALA A 379 31.89 -5.41 4.63
C ALA A 379 32.84 -4.87 5.69
N ALA A 380 34.04 -4.42 5.28
CA ALA A 380 35.04 -3.84 6.19
C ALA A 380 34.52 -2.59 6.90
N LYS A 381 33.81 -1.70 6.20
CA LYS A 381 33.18 -0.52 6.80
C LYS A 381 32.16 -0.90 7.89
N VAL A 382 31.26 -1.85 7.59
CA VAL A 382 30.26 -2.32 8.57
C VAL A 382 30.93 -3.00 9.75
N ALA A 383 31.91 -3.86 9.49
CA ALA A 383 32.61 -4.59 10.54
C ALA A 383 33.43 -3.68 11.45
N ALA A 384 34.08 -2.65 10.89
CA ALA A 384 34.78 -1.63 11.67
C ALA A 384 33.81 -0.81 12.54
N GLN A 385 32.64 -0.44 12.01
CA GLN A 385 31.60 0.27 12.76
C GLN A 385 31.10 -0.55 13.96
N LEU A 386 30.93 -1.86 13.79
CA LEU A 386 30.35 -2.74 14.81
C LEU A 386 31.39 -3.44 15.69
N GLY A 387 32.67 -3.39 15.34
CA GLY A 387 33.75 -4.07 16.06
C GLY A 387 33.79 -5.59 15.82
N CYS A 388 33.51 -6.05 14.60
CA CYS A 388 33.54 -7.48 14.25
C CYS A 388 34.50 -7.78 13.09
N LYS A 389 34.54 -9.04 12.61
CA LYS A 389 35.39 -9.43 11.48
C LYS A 389 34.66 -9.19 10.14
N SER A 390 35.43 -8.97 9.08
CA SER A 390 34.93 -8.94 7.70
C SER A 390 35.84 -9.69 6.75
N LYS A 391 35.27 -10.23 5.69
CA LYS A 391 35.95 -10.87 4.57
C LYS A 391 35.29 -10.54 3.23
N ALA A 392 35.98 -10.78 2.13
CA ALA A 392 35.37 -10.85 0.81
C ALA A 392 34.49 -12.11 0.70
N LEU A 393 33.51 -12.10 -0.20
CA LEU A 393 32.59 -13.22 -0.37
C LEU A 393 33.28 -14.50 -0.86
N ASP A 394 34.28 -14.36 -1.74
CA ASP A 394 35.07 -15.47 -2.28
C ASP A 394 35.96 -16.16 -1.21
N GLU A 395 36.13 -15.55 -0.04
CA GLU A 395 36.74 -16.15 1.15
C GLU A 395 35.75 -17.01 1.99
N MET A 396 34.54 -17.30 1.49
CA MET A 396 33.56 -18.15 2.19
C MET A 396 34.15 -19.54 2.53
N ALA A 397 34.96 -20.11 1.65
CA ALA A 397 35.65 -21.38 1.89
C ALA A 397 36.61 -21.32 3.10
N GLU A 398 37.19 -20.15 3.41
CA GLU A 398 38.02 -19.99 4.60
C GLU A 398 37.18 -19.97 5.88
N CYS A 399 36.02 -19.32 5.83
CA CYS A 399 35.05 -19.36 6.94
C CYS A 399 34.59 -20.81 7.19
N ALA A 400 34.35 -21.57 6.12
CA ALA A 400 33.99 -22.98 6.21
C ALA A 400 35.12 -23.85 6.79
N LYS A 401 36.39 -23.59 6.45
CA LYS A 401 37.55 -24.29 7.04
C LYS A 401 37.71 -24.02 8.54
N VAL A 402 37.44 -22.80 8.99
CA VAL A 402 37.48 -22.44 10.41
C VAL A 402 36.27 -23.01 11.18
N GLY A 403 35.13 -23.13 10.50
CA GLY A 403 33.86 -23.57 11.05
C GLY A 403 32.99 -22.40 11.51
N TYR A 404 31.68 -22.56 11.32
CA TYR A 404 30.66 -21.63 11.81
C TYR A 404 29.41 -22.40 12.25
N ASP A 405 28.63 -21.79 13.15
CA ASP A 405 27.40 -22.39 13.68
C ASP A 405 26.14 -21.84 12.98
N ILE A 406 26.21 -20.60 12.49
CA ILE A 406 25.07 -19.90 11.88
C ILE A 406 25.53 -19.20 10.59
N LEU A 407 24.81 -19.40 9.50
CA LEU A 407 24.99 -18.71 8.22
C LEU A 407 23.72 -17.93 7.87
N ILE A 408 23.84 -16.64 7.56
CA ILE A 408 22.70 -15.77 7.24
C ILE A 408 22.94 -15.06 5.91
N ASN A 409 22.08 -15.29 4.91
CA ASN A 409 22.03 -14.45 3.71
C ASN A 409 21.12 -13.24 3.93
N CYS A 410 21.70 -12.04 3.86
CA CYS A 410 20.99 -10.76 3.96
C CYS A 410 20.89 -10.02 2.62
N THR A 411 21.26 -10.66 1.50
CA THR A 411 21.26 -10.03 0.19
C THR A 411 19.96 -10.30 -0.57
N PRO A 412 19.50 -9.37 -1.44
CA PRO A 412 18.29 -9.58 -2.23
C PRO A 412 18.48 -10.58 -3.39
N VAL A 413 19.73 -10.96 -3.68
CA VAL A 413 20.08 -11.86 -4.79
C VAL A 413 20.46 -13.23 -4.25
N GLU A 414 20.43 -14.24 -5.12
CA GLU A 414 21.12 -15.49 -4.80
C GLU A 414 22.63 -15.27 -4.85
N MET A 415 23.33 -15.83 -3.87
CA MET A 415 24.79 -15.72 -3.78
C MET A 415 25.40 -17.07 -4.16
N PRO A 416 26.44 -17.10 -5.02
CA PRO A 416 27.07 -18.33 -5.46
C PRO A 416 27.94 -18.90 -4.34
N ILE A 417 27.32 -19.50 -3.34
CA ILE A 417 28.00 -20.23 -2.26
C ILE A 417 28.16 -21.66 -2.75
N SER A 418 29.40 -22.18 -2.70
CA SER A 418 29.64 -23.58 -3.00
C SER A 418 28.89 -24.44 -1.99
N ALA A 419 28.22 -25.50 -2.45
CA ALA A 419 27.58 -26.46 -1.56
C ALA A 419 28.59 -26.93 -0.49
N ASN A 420 29.86 -27.17 -0.84
CA ASN A 420 30.92 -27.60 0.07
C ASN A 420 31.19 -26.65 1.24
N ASP A 421 30.88 -25.36 1.09
CA ASP A 421 31.08 -24.35 2.13
C ASP A 421 29.86 -24.23 3.07
N ILE A 422 28.78 -24.94 2.78
CA ILE A 422 27.61 -25.09 3.66
C ILE A 422 27.85 -26.26 4.62
N LEU A 423 27.96 -25.96 5.92
CA LEU A 423 28.42 -26.91 6.94
C LEU A 423 27.27 -27.46 7.80
N PRO A 424 26.95 -28.76 7.75
CA PRO A 424 26.06 -29.36 8.75
C PRO A 424 26.78 -29.57 10.09
N PRO A 425 26.10 -29.47 11.25
CA PRO A 425 24.68 -29.16 11.44
C PRO A 425 24.42 -27.66 11.69
N ALA A 426 25.03 -26.74 10.91
CA ALA A 426 24.81 -25.30 11.10
C ALA A 426 23.35 -24.89 10.88
N PHE A 427 22.99 -23.74 11.44
CA PHE A 427 21.70 -23.10 11.22
C PHE A 427 21.84 -22.13 10.05
N VAL A 428 21.04 -22.32 9.00
CA VAL A 428 21.10 -21.50 7.79
C VAL A 428 19.81 -20.70 7.66
N MET A 429 19.97 -19.39 7.53
CA MET A 429 18.89 -18.44 7.37
C MET A 429 19.03 -17.66 6.06
N ASP A 430 17.91 -17.46 5.38
CA ASP A 430 17.80 -16.50 4.28
C ASP A 430 16.68 -15.51 4.62
N ILE A 431 17.00 -14.22 4.69
CA ILE A 431 16.01 -13.21 5.08
C ILE A 431 14.94 -12.96 4.01
N LYS A 432 15.15 -13.45 2.77
CA LYS A 432 14.15 -13.40 1.71
C LYS A 432 12.94 -14.23 2.12
N THR A 433 11.76 -13.70 1.84
CA THR A 433 10.48 -14.40 2.11
C THR A 433 9.93 -15.13 0.89
N LYS A 434 10.41 -14.80 -0.32
CA LYS A 434 9.95 -15.38 -1.59
C LYS A 434 11.13 -15.60 -2.55
N PRO A 435 11.33 -16.82 -3.10
CA PRO A 435 10.62 -18.07 -2.73
C PRO A 435 10.89 -18.48 -1.27
N LYS A 436 10.01 -19.30 -0.68
CA LYS A 436 10.19 -19.81 0.69
C LYS A 436 11.48 -20.62 0.81
N ASP A 437 11.66 -21.58 -0.08
CA ASP A 437 12.88 -22.38 -0.20
C ASP A 437 13.77 -21.74 -1.27
N SER A 438 14.62 -20.79 -0.84
CA SER A 438 15.68 -20.26 -1.71
C SER A 438 16.71 -21.34 -2.04
N GLU A 439 17.53 -21.08 -3.05
CA GLU A 439 18.55 -22.04 -3.47
C GLU A 439 19.54 -22.37 -2.34
N LEU A 440 19.93 -21.36 -1.55
CA LEU A 440 20.72 -21.54 -0.34
C LEU A 440 20.04 -22.49 0.66
N LEU A 441 18.75 -22.27 0.94
CA LEU A 441 18.02 -23.08 1.92
C LEU A 441 17.82 -24.52 1.43
N LYS A 442 17.62 -24.73 0.12
CA LYS A 442 17.53 -26.07 -0.48
C LYS A 442 18.84 -26.84 -0.30
N GLN A 443 19.97 -26.25 -0.69
CA GLN A 443 21.29 -26.88 -0.55
C GLN A 443 21.64 -27.15 0.92
N ALA A 444 21.33 -26.21 1.81
CA ALA A 444 21.52 -26.39 3.25
C ALA A 444 20.69 -27.56 3.80
N LYS A 445 19.43 -27.67 3.37
CA LYS A 445 18.53 -28.75 3.77
C LYS A 445 19.02 -30.11 3.28
N GLU A 446 19.46 -30.20 2.02
CA GLU A 446 20.04 -31.43 1.44
C GLU A 446 21.29 -31.91 2.19
N LYS A 447 22.06 -30.97 2.76
CA LYS A 447 23.23 -31.28 3.59
C LYS A 447 22.93 -31.63 5.04
N GLY A 448 21.69 -31.51 5.49
CA GLY A 448 21.31 -31.76 6.89
C GLY A 448 21.53 -30.57 7.82
N CYS A 449 21.56 -29.34 7.30
CA CYS A 449 21.54 -28.13 8.12
C CYS A 449 20.14 -27.86 8.68
N HIS A 450 20.07 -27.08 9.75
CA HIS A 450 18.80 -26.58 10.28
C HIS A 450 18.39 -25.31 9.54
N ILE A 451 17.14 -25.24 9.07
CA ILE A 451 16.65 -24.12 8.27
C ILE A 451 15.86 -23.14 9.12
N ILE A 452 16.19 -21.85 9.00
CA ILE A 452 15.41 -20.74 9.53
C ILE A 452 14.93 -19.92 8.34
N TYR A 453 13.63 -19.88 8.11
CA TYR A 453 13.05 -19.21 6.97
C TYR A 453 12.90 -17.69 7.21
N GLY A 454 13.05 -16.88 6.15
CA GLY A 454 12.91 -15.43 6.22
C GLY A 454 11.56 -14.94 6.75
N HIS A 455 10.48 -15.72 6.54
CA HIS A 455 9.16 -15.37 7.10
C HIS A 455 9.15 -15.38 8.65
N GLN A 456 10.01 -16.18 9.30
CA GLN A 456 10.10 -16.23 10.76
C GLN A 456 10.68 -14.91 11.31
N MET A 457 11.75 -14.39 10.68
CA MET A 457 12.23 -13.04 10.97
C MET A 457 11.20 -11.98 10.65
N PHE A 458 10.52 -12.11 9.50
CA PHE A 458 9.50 -11.16 9.08
C PHE A 458 8.37 -11.04 10.11
N VAL A 459 7.92 -12.16 10.70
CA VAL A 459 6.92 -12.16 11.78
C VAL A 459 7.45 -11.39 12.99
N GLU A 460 8.64 -11.71 13.49
CA GLU A 460 9.17 -11.06 14.69
C GLU A 460 9.40 -9.56 14.50
N GLN A 461 9.92 -9.12 13.35
CA GLN A 461 10.10 -7.69 13.09
C GLN A 461 8.76 -6.95 12.94
N ALA A 462 7.73 -7.60 12.37
CA ALA A 462 6.39 -7.04 12.22
C ALA A 462 5.69 -6.90 13.58
N VAL A 463 5.82 -7.91 14.45
CA VAL A 463 5.35 -7.84 15.84
C VAL A 463 6.04 -6.70 16.59
N GLY A 464 7.36 -6.54 16.40
CA GLY A 464 8.13 -5.43 16.99
C GLY A 464 7.61 -4.05 16.54
N GLN A 465 7.33 -3.90 15.24
CA GLN A 465 6.72 -2.69 14.68
C GLN A 465 5.34 -2.41 15.29
N PHE A 466 4.48 -3.42 15.28
CA PHE A 466 3.11 -3.32 15.79
C PHE A 466 3.10 -2.95 17.28
N HIS A 467 4.02 -3.52 18.07
CA HIS A 467 4.19 -3.16 19.48
C HIS A 467 4.65 -1.71 19.69
N LEU A 468 5.53 -1.20 18.83
CA LEU A 468 5.97 0.20 18.91
C LEU A 468 4.83 1.19 18.59
N TRP A 469 3.95 0.84 17.65
CA TRP A 469 2.82 1.68 17.26
C TRP A 469 1.66 1.64 18.24
N PHE A 470 1.31 0.46 18.75
CA PHE A 470 0.16 0.23 19.63
C PHE A 470 0.59 -0.13 21.05
N LYS A 471 1.66 0.51 21.53
CA LYS A 471 2.29 0.23 22.83
C LYS A 471 1.24 0.16 23.95
N ASP A 472 1.42 -0.81 24.85
CA ASP A 472 0.56 -1.10 26.00
C ASP A 472 -0.88 -1.55 25.67
N GLN A 473 -1.27 -1.59 24.39
CA GLN A 473 -2.60 -2.02 23.93
C GLN A 473 -2.61 -3.47 23.39
N ILE A 474 -1.42 -4.08 23.21
CA ILE A 474 -1.30 -5.41 22.65
C ILE A 474 -0.48 -6.35 23.55
N ASP A 475 -0.88 -7.62 23.58
CA ASP A 475 -0.07 -8.71 24.11
C ASP A 475 0.82 -9.23 22.97
N VAL A 476 2.13 -9.00 23.10
CA VAL A 476 3.15 -9.35 22.10
C VAL A 476 3.16 -10.86 21.81
N ASN A 477 2.92 -11.71 22.82
CA ASN A 477 2.92 -13.15 22.64
C ASN A 477 1.70 -13.62 21.86
N LYS A 478 0.52 -13.05 22.14
CA LYS A 478 -0.70 -13.31 21.35
C LYS A 478 -0.55 -12.81 19.91
N CYS A 479 0.02 -11.63 19.73
CA CYS A 479 0.32 -11.05 18.41
C CYS A 479 1.22 -11.98 17.57
N ARG A 480 2.31 -12.46 18.17
CA ARG A 480 3.23 -13.40 17.53
C ARG A 480 2.55 -14.73 17.17
N ALA A 481 1.83 -15.33 18.11
CA ALA A 481 1.13 -16.59 17.88
C ALA A 481 0.13 -16.48 16.73
N PHE A 482 -0.65 -15.39 16.71
CA PHE A 482 -1.61 -15.11 15.64
C PHE A 482 -0.91 -15.00 14.27
N LEU A 483 0.16 -14.21 14.15
CA LEU A 483 0.88 -14.08 12.87
C LEU A 483 1.51 -15.39 12.40
N ASN A 484 2.06 -16.20 13.31
CA ASN A 484 2.59 -17.51 12.94
C ASN A 484 1.50 -18.40 12.32
N THR A 485 0.31 -18.44 12.94
CA THR A 485 -0.83 -19.19 12.38
C THR A 485 -1.26 -18.66 11.01
N GLN A 486 -1.25 -17.34 10.79
CA GLN A 486 -1.56 -16.77 9.47
C GLN A 486 -0.48 -17.10 8.43
N ALA A 487 0.79 -17.00 8.81
CA ALA A 487 1.91 -17.34 7.93
C ALA A 487 1.84 -18.81 7.48
N GLU A 488 1.54 -19.75 8.39
CA GLU A 488 1.37 -21.17 8.07
C GLU A 488 0.23 -21.41 7.06
N LYS A 489 -0.92 -20.75 7.23
CA LYS A 489 -2.06 -20.84 6.30
C LYS A 489 -1.74 -20.29 4.91
N CYS A 490 -0.93 -19.25 4.82
CA CYS A 490 -0.47 -18.71 3.53
C CYS A 490 0.53 -19.66 2.86
N LEU A 491 1.40 -20.29 3.64
CA LEU A 491 2.40 -21.23 3.14
C LEU A 491 1.81 -22.59 2.71
N SER A 492 0.62 -22.97 3.19
CA SER A 492 -0.06 -24.21 2.78
C SER A 492 -0.89 -24.08 1.50
N LYS A 493 -1.02 -22.86 0.95
CA LYS A 493 -1.81 -22.55 -0.27
C LYS A 493 -0.96 -22.47 -1.55
N HIS A 494 0.35 -22.70 -1.44
CA HIS A 494 1.33 -22.73 -2.51
C HIS A 494 2.17 -24.00 -2.37
#